data_AF-A0A7W8JYT9-F1
#
_entry.id   AF-A0A7W8JYT9-F1
#
_cell.length_a   1.000
_cell.length_b   1.000
_cell.length_c   1.000
_cell.angle_alpha   90.00
_cell.angle_beta   90.00
_cell.angle_gamma   90.00
#
_symmetry.space_group_name_H-M   'P 1'
#
loop_
_entity.id
_entity.type
_entity.pdbx_description
1 polymer ?
#
loop_
_entity_poly.entity_id
_entity_poly.type
_entity_poly.pdbx_seq_one_letter_code
_entity_poly.pdbx_strand_id
1 'polypeptide(L)' 'MGKRNDLVEGVSGTGKTSVAEELQRRGYHVLHGDRELKDRGNPETGERVNEPAYERESDRAV' A
#
# COMPACT_ATOMS: atom_id res chain seq x y z
N MET A 1 5.11 14.11 16.37
CA MET A 1 6.01 12.98 16.69
C MET A 1 6.18 12.14 15.44
N GLY A 2 7.42 11.81 15.04
CA GLY A 2 7.66 10.93 13.90
C GLY A 2 7.21 9.50 14.22
N LYS A 3 6.61 8.82 13.24
CA LYS A 3 6.27 7.39 13.31
C LYS A 3 7.30 6.61 12.49
N ARG A 4 7.67 5.42 12.96
CA ARG A 4 8.51 4.48 12.21
C ARG A 4 7.59 3.62 11.34
N ASN A 5 7.91 3.54 10.05
CA ASN A 5 7.23 2.67 9.10
C ASN A 5 8.25 1.66 8.58
N ASP A 6 7.86 0.39 8.57
CA ASP A 6 8.65 -0.71 8.03
C ASP A 6 7.93 -1.29 6.80
N LEU A 7 8.67 -1.51 5.71
CA LEU A 7 8.14 -2.01 4.44
C LEU A 7 8.57 -3.47 4.25
N VAL A 8 7.59 -4.37 4.06
CA VAL A 8 7.82 -5.80 3.80
C VAL A 8 7.73 -6.07 2.30
N GLU A 9 8.89 -6.25 1.65
CA GLU A 9 9.03 -6.36 0.19
C GLU A 9 9.56 -7.72 -0.27
N GLY A 10 9.37 -8.02 -1.56
CA GLY A 10 9.82 -9.25 -2.19
C GLY A 10 8.93 -9.69 -3.36
N VAL A 11 9.40 -10.67 -4.16
CA VAL A 11 8.63 -11.19 -5.30
C VAL A 11 7.37 -11.96 -4.85
N SER A 12 6.48 -12.28 -5.80
CA SER A 12 5.29 -13.08 -5.49
C SER A 12 5.67 -14.45 -4.89
N GLY A 13 4.91 -14.93 -3.91
CA GLY A 13 5.14 -16.23 -3.27
C GLY A 13 6.26 -16.29 -2.20
N THR A 14 6.93 -15.18 -1.87
CA THR A 14 8.01 -15.18 -0.86
C THR A 14 7.56 -15.10 0.61
N GLY A 15 6.24 -15.10 0.86
CA GLY A 15 5.69 -15.07 2.23
C GLY A 15 5.46 -13.67 2.83
N LYS A 16 5.44 -12.59 2.02
CA LYS A 16 5.10 -11.23 2.48
C LYS A 16 3.81 -11.18 3.31
N THR A 17 2.75 -11.84 2.82
CA THR A 17 1.45 -11.93 3.51
C THR A 17 1.59 -12.59 4.88
N SER A 18 2.33 -13.70 4.98
CA SER A 18 2.51 -14.41 6.25
C SER A 18 3.26 -13.56 7.28
N VAL A 19 4.28 -12.79 6.85
CA VAL A 19 5.00 -11.86 7.72
C VAL A 19 4.06 -10.74 8.20
N ALA A 20 3.29 -10.13 7.28
CA ALA A 20 2.34 -9.07 7.60
C ALA A 20 1.25 -9.54 8.58
N GLU A 21 0.66 -10.72 8.37
CA GLU A 21 -0.36 -11.29 9.25
C GLU A 21 0.18 -11.58 10.67
N GLU A 22 1.42 -12.07 10.77
CA GLU A 22 2.06 -12.30 12.07
C GLU A 22 2.39 -10.99 12.79
N LEU A 23 2.80 -9.93 12.07
CA LEU A 23 2.96 -8.59 12.66
C LEU A 23 1.62 -8.04 13.16
N GLN A 24 0.56 -8.20 12.38
CA GLN A 24 -0.78 -7.79 12.80
C GLN A 24 -1.24 -8.55 14.05
N ARG A 25 -1.01 -9.87 14.10
CA ARG A 25 -1.30 -10.71 15.28
C ARG A 25 -0.54 -10.26 16.53
N ARG A 26 0.66 -9.69 16.37
CA ARG A 26 1.47 -9.11 17.46
C ARG A 26 1.06 -7.69 17.84
N GLY A 27 0.03 -7.13 17.21
CA GLY A 27 -0.53 -5.82 17.53
C GLY A 27 0.09 -4.65 16.78
N TYR A 28 0.90 -4.90 15.74
CA TYR A 28 1.36 -3.82 14.86
C TYR A 28 0.25 -3.36 13.93
N HIS A 29 0.23 -2.06 13.61
CA HIS A 29 -0.61 -1.55 12.54
C HIS A 29 0.00 -1.96 11.20
N VAL A 30 -0.75 -2.75 10.43
CA VAL A 30 -0.31 -3.31 9.15
C VAL A 30 -1.21 -2.75 8.06
N LEU A 31 -0.59 -2.40 6.93
CA LEU A 31 -1.28 -2.02 5.70
C LEU A 31 -0.89 -2.99 4.57
N HIS A 32 -1.86 -3.69 4.00
CA HIS A 32 -1.71 -4.52 2.80
C HIS A 32 -1.79 -3.63 1.56
N GLY A 33 -0.64 -3.20 1.03
CA GLY A 33 -0.59 -2.26 -0.10
C GLY A 33 -1.36 -2.73 -1.34
N ASP A 34 -1.35 -4.03 -1.61
CA ASP A 34 -2.09 -4.63 -2.72
C ASP A 34 -3.59 -4.75 -2.47
N ARG A 35 -4.13 -4.48 -1.28
CA ARG A 35 -5.57 -4.62 -0.94
C ARG A 35 -6.18 -3.31 -0.49
N GLU A 36 -5.49 -2.61 0.40
CA GLU A 36 -5.96 -1.42 1.09
C GLU A 36 -5.52 -0.14 0.37
N LEU A 37 -4.46 -0.20 -0.43
CA LEU A 37 -3.96 0.93 -1.22
C LEU A 37 -4.24 0.79 -2.73
N LYS A 38 -5.10 -0.17 -3.12
CA LYS A 38 -5.53 -0.35 -4.52
C LYS A 38 -6.18 0.91 -5.09
N ASP A 39 -7.07 1.50 -4.30
CA ASP A 39 -7.82 2.68 -4.67
C ASP A 39 -7.05 3.93 -4.22
N ARG A 40 -6.64 4.78 -5.17
CA ARG A 40 -6.10 6.09 -4.83
C ARG A 40 -7.23 6.94 -4.27
N GLY A 41 -7.05 7.48 -3.07
CA GLY A 41 -7.98 8.41 -2.44
C GLY A 41 -7.35 9.80 -2.28
N ASN A 42 -8.19 10.83 -2.25
CA ASN A 42 -7.77 12.16 -1.84
C ASN A 42 -7.40 12.11 -0.34
N PRO A 43 -6.16 12.44 0.05
CA PRO A 43 -5.72 12.36 1.44
C PRO A 43 -6.43 13.34 2.39
N GLU A 44 -7.05 14.40 1.86
CA GLU A 44 -7.79 15.40 2.65
C GLU A 44 -9.25 15.02 2.84
N THR A 45 -9.89 14.44 1.81
CA THR A 45 -11.34 14.15 1.83
C THR A 45 -11.68 12.67 2.02
N GLY A 46 -10.73 11.77 1.80
CA GLY A 46 -10.94 10.31 1.80
C GLY A 46 -11.75 9.80 0.59
N GLU A 47 -12.16 10.68 -0.32
CA GLU A 47 -12.89 10.31 -1.51
C GLU A 47 -11.97 9.60 -2.49
N ARG A 48 -12.49 8.55 -3.16
CA ARG A 48 -11.76 7.92 -4.25
C ARG A 48 -11.48 8.95 -5.33
N VAL A 49 -10.22 9.07 -5.73
CA VAL A 49 -9.86 9.78 -6.94
C VAL A 49 -9.84 8.78 -8.09
N ASN A 50 -10.37 9.17 -9.24
CA ASN A 50 -10.13 8.40 -10.45
C ASN A 50 -8.61 8.31 -10.67
N GLU A 51 -8.15 7.20 -11.26
CA GLU A 51 -6.76 7.12 -11.71
C GLU A 51 -6.44 8.40 -12.50
N PRO A 52 -5.31 9.08 -12.22
CA PRO A 52 -4.93 10.23 -13.02
C PRO A 52 -4.91 9.77 -14.48
N ALA A 53 -5.60 10.52 -15.35
CA ALA A 53 -5.44 10.33 -16.77
C ALA A 53 -3.99 10.67 -17.08
N TYR A 54 -3.14 9.65 -17.16
CA TYR A 54 -1.75 9.83 -17.52
C TYR A 54 -1.72 10.38 -18.95
N GLU A 55 -1.12 11.57 -19.13
CA GLU A 55 -1.00 12.16 -20.47
C GLU A 55 -0.13 11.29 -21.39
N ARG A 56 0.81 10.54 -20.81
CA ARG A 56 1.67 9.59 -21.50
C ARG A 56 1.78 8.27 -20.75
N GLU A 57 1.92 7.19 -21.50
CA GLU A 57 2.13 5.84 -20.96
C GLU A 57 3.37 5.74 -20.05
N SER A 58 4.39 6.56 -20.30
CA SER A 58 5.59 6.69 -19.48
C SER A 58 5.35 7.20 -18.05
N ASP A 59 4.23 7.90 -17.85
CA ASP A 59 3.91 8.53 -16.57
C ASP A 59 3.15 7.55 -15.65
N ARG A 60 2.77 6.38 -16.19
CA ARG A 60 2.23 5.28 -15.41
C ARG A 60 3.36 4.68 -14.56
N ALA A 61 3.29 4.88 -13.25
CA ALA A 61 4.14 4.14 -12.32
C ALA A 61 3.79 2.64 -12.46
N VAL A 62 4.75 1.86 -12.96
CA VAL A 62 4.70 0.40 -13.09
C VAL A 62 4.62 -0.30 -11.73
#